data_AF-A0A3G4W9R8-F1
#
_entry.id   AF-A0A3G4W9R8-F1
#
_cell.length_a   1.000
_cell.length_b   1.000
_cell.length_c   1.000
_cell.angle_alpha   90.00
_cell.angle_beta   90.00
_cell.angle_gamma   90.00
#
_symmetry.space_group_name_H-M   'P 1'
#
loop_
_entity.id
_entity.type
_entity.pdbx_description
1 polymer ?
#
loop_
_entity_poly.entity_id
_entity_poly.type
_entity_poly.pdbx_seq_one_letter_code
_entity_poly.pdbx_strand_id
1 'polypeptide(L)'
;MKRSARSHPVSRIPAARTAAAAALTAACLLPGAPMAAAAPASAPCETSLPDSFWRAPVDKLPVHPDSARYVASIGAAEPLHPDFGSGLADGAPFGIPVTVPDAPVPESKVTFDFAEESDKSGYRIPQDAGIENGPASSGDRHVIVWDRALCKSYELWNAKPEGGNAWHAGSGAVFDLRSNTLRPDGWTSADAAGLAILPGLARYDEAASGRIDHAIRITVPRSDQSHLWPARHQAGSAADPSLPPMGLRLRLKSSVDTSELAPQAKAVAEALKRYGAIVADNGSAWFLSGEQNSGWDNAQLDALKGLKGSDFEAVDASTLQQSPDSGAATSPGG
;
A
#
# COMPACT_ATOMS: atom_id res chain seq x y z
N MET A 1 -46.50 -45.07 68.08
CA MET A 1 -45.05 -45.36 68.01
C MET A 1 -44.85 -46.82 67.65
N LYS A 2 -44.62 -47.16 66.39
CA LYS A 2 -44.44 -48.56 65.99
C LYS A 2 -43.36 -48.70 64.92
N ARG A 3 -42.27 -49.36 65.31
CA ARG A 3 -41.26 -50.00 64.45
C ARG A 3 -41.82 -51.31 63.89
N SER A 4 -41.46 -51.66 62.66
CA SER A 4 -41.34 -53.02 62.08
C SER A 4 -41.13 -52.84 60.56
N ALA A 5 -40.42 -53.64 59.76
CA ALA A 5 -39.51 -54.77 59.90
C ALA A 5 -39.22 -55.28 58.46
N ARG A 6 -38.13 -56.04 58.28
CA ARG A 6 -37.97 -57.21 57.36
C ARG A 6 -37.93 -56.93 55.84
N SER A 7 -36.96 -57.36 55.03
CA SER A 7 -36.21 -58.63 54.81
C SER A 7 -36.72 -59.41 53.57
N HIS A 8 -35.83 -59.56 52.58
CA HIS A 8 -35.57 -60.80 51.79
C HIS A 8 -36.70 -61.33 50.84
N PRO A 9 -36.43 -62.34 49.96
CA PRO A 9 -36.09 -62.15 48.53
C PRO A 9 -36.87 -63.16 47.64
N VAL A 10 -36.31 -63.54 46.47
CA VAL A 10 -36.43 -64.85 45.77
C VAL A 10 -37.44 -64.97 44.62
N SER A 11 -36.90 -65.16 43.41
CA SER A 11 -37.01 -66.42 42.63
C SER A 11 -36.08 -66.34 41.43
N ARG A 12 -35.00 -67.13 41.41
CA ARG A 12 -34.86 -68.50 40.89
C ARG A 12 -34.81 -68.59 39.36
N ILE A 13 -33.66 -69.11 38.93
CA ILE A 13 -33.14 -69.39 37.59
C ILE A 13 -33.92 -70.56 36.94
N PRO A 14 -34.04 -70.62 35.60
CA PRO A 14 -33.31 -71.62 34.81
C PRO A 14 -32.67 -70.98 33.55
N ALA A 15 -31.38 -71.15 33.32
CA ALA A 15 -30.78 -72.28 32.58
C ALA A 15 -31.29 -72.42 31.14
N ALA A 16 -30.48 -71.84 30.24
CA ALA A 16 -30.01 -72.36 28.95
C ALA A 16 -30.99 -73.09 28.03
N ARG A 17 -31.13 -72.56 26.81
CA ARG A 17 -30.83 -73.31 25.59
C ARG A 17 -30.56 -72.37 24.42
N THR A 18 -29.43 -72.62 23.78
CA THR A 18 -28.91 -72.00 22.58
C THR A 18 -29.81 -72.25 21.37
N ALA A 19 -30.13 -71.19 20.65
CA ALA A 19 -30.51 -71.26 19.24
C ALA A 19 -29.92 -70.02 18.55
N ALA A 20 -28.98 -70.25 17.63
CA ALA A 20 -28.41 -69.22 16.79
C ALA A 20 -29.50 -68.67 15.85
N ALA A 21 -29.83 -67.39 16.00
CA ALA A 21 -30.64 -66.65 15.04
C ALA A 21 -29.73 -65.69 14.28
N ALA A 22 -29.72 -65.81 12.96
CA ALA A 22 -29.02 -64.90 12.05
C ALA A 22 -29.58 -63.48 12.21
N ALA A 23 -28.75 -62.57 12.73
CA ALA A 23 -29.08 -61.15 12.76
C ALA A 23 -28.86 -60.56 11.37
N LEU A 24 -29.93 -60.18 10.67
CA LEU A 24 -29.85 -59.21 9.58
C LEU A 24 -29.40 -57.87 10.18
N THR A 25 -28.15 -57.49 9.92
CA THR A 25 -27.67 -56.13 10.16
C THR A 25 -28.26 -55.20 9.10
N ALA A 26 -29.33 -54.50 9.45
CA ALA A 26 -29.77 -53.32 8.69
C ALA A 26 -28.75 -52.20 8.92
N ALA A 27 -27.85 -52.00 7.96
CA ALA A 27 -26.95 -50.86 7.94
C ALA A 27 -27.77 -49.58 7.67
N CYS A 28 -28.05 -48.80 8.71
CA CYS A 28 -28.49 -47.42 8.57
C CYS A 28 -27.36 -46.61 7.92
N LEU A 29 -27.47 -46.37 6.61
CA LEU A 29 -26.69 -45.35 5.91
C LEU A 29 -27.14 -43.98 6.41
N LEU A 30 -26.40 -43.41 7.36
CA LEU A 30 -26.50 -41.98 7.67
C LEU A 30 -25.96 -41.21 6.47
N PRO A 31 -26.68 -40.23 5.91
CA PRO A 31 -26.11 -39.31 4.93
C PRO A 31 -24.94 -38.60 5.59
N GLY A 32 -23.73 -38.73 5.02
CA GLY A 32 -22.57 -37.97 5.46
C GLY A 32 -22.91 -36.48 5.44
N ALA A 33 -22.63 -35.78 6.53
CA ALA A 33 -22.73 -34.33 6.57
C ALA A 33 -21.92 -33.76 5.40
N PRO A 34 -22.45 -32.79 4.64
CA PRO A 34 -21.67 -32.18 3.58
C PRO A 34 -20.44 -31.56 4.23
N MET A 35 -19.26 -32.03 3.81
CA MET A 35 -18.00 -31.41 4.19
C MET A 35 -18.09 -29.98 3.65
N ALA A 36 -18.22 -29.00 4.54
CA ALA A 36 -18.27 -27.60 4.15
C ALA A 36 -17.02 -27.33 3.32
N ALA A 37 -17.21 -27.07 2.02
CA ALA A 37 -16.11 -26.65 1.17
C ALA A 37 -15.49 -25.43 1.85
N ALA A 38 -14.18 -25.48 2.12
CA ALA A 38 -13.45 -24.31 2.59
C ALA A 38 -13.81 -23.16 1.65
N ALA A 39 -14.26 -22.04 2.21
CA ALA A 39 -14.51 -20.85 1.42
C ALA A 39 -13.26 -20.58 0.56
N PRO A 40 -13.40 -20.24 -0.74
CA PRO A 40 -12.24 -19.95 -1.56
C PRO A 40 -11.39 -18.93 -0.81
N ALA A 41 -10.09 -19.23 -0.64
CA ALA A 41 -9.17 -18.29 -0.04
C ALA A 41 -9.37 -16.94 -0.76
N SER A 42 -9.69 -15.90 0.00
CA SER A 42 -9.80 -14.56 -0.56
C SER A 42 -8.55 -14.30 -1.39
N ALA A 43 -8.71 -13.80 -2.61
CA ALA A 43 -7.57 -13.45 -3.46
C ALA A 43 -6.55 -12.65 -2.64
N PRO A 44 -5.24 -12.92 -2.79
CA PRO A 44 -4.21 -12.20 -2.06
C PRO A 44 -4.44 -10.69 -2.25
N CYS A 45 -4.39 -9.96 -1.14
CA CYS A 45 -4.56 -8.52 -1.19
C CYS A 45 -3.25 -7.90 -1.67
N GLU A 46 -3.19 -7.52 -2.94
CA GLU A 46 -2.12 -6.71 -3.49
C GLU A 46 -2.36 -5.22 -3.17
N THR A 47 -1.34 -4.38 -3.35
CA THR A 47 -1.47 -2.92 -3.14
C THR A 47 -2.12 -2.19 -4.31
N SER A 48 -2.28 -2.83 -5.45
CA SER A 48 -3.05 -2.29 -6.57
C SER A 48 -3.52 -3.41 -7.49
N LEU A 49 -4.58 -3.14 -8.26
CA LEU A 49 -5.04 -4.06 -9.29
C LEU A 49 -4.01 -4.19 -10.43
N PRO A 50 -3.96 -5.34 -11.13
CA PRO A 50 -3.04 -5.55 -12.25
C PRO A 50 -3.10 -4.50 -13.36
N ASP A 51 -4.28 -3.92 -13.59
CA ASP A 51 -4.56 -2.87 -14.59
C ASP A 51 -4.47 -1.44 -14.01
N SER A 52 -4.00 -1.28 -12.78
CA SER A 52 -3.83 0.04 -12.17
C SER A 52 -2.73 0.86 -12.85
N PHE A 53 -2.89 2.18 -12.89
CA PHE A 53 -1.86 3.12 -13.32
C PHE A 53 -0.53 2.89 -12.61
N TRP A 54 -0.53 2.48 -11.35
CA TRP A 54 0.70 2.17 -10.61
C TRP A 54 1.54 1.13 -11.36
N ARG A 55 0.90 0.15 -11.99
CA ARG A 55 1.54 -0.99 -12.67
C ARG A 55 1.64 -0.81 -14.18
N ALA A 56 1.24 0.34 -14.70
CA ALA A 56 1.29 0.64 -16.13
C ALA A 56 2.73 0.97 -16.56
N PRO A 57 3.31 0.24 -17.54
CA PRO A 57 4.62 0.55 -18.05
C PRO A 57 4.60 1.85 -18.87
N VAL A 58 5.67 2.63 -18.75
CA VAL A 58 5.85 3.95 -19.36
C VAL A 58 7.12 4.05 -20.21
N ASP A 59 7.92 2.99 -20.28
CA ASP A 59 9.20 2.91 -21.00
C ASP A 59 9.09 3.19 -22.51
N LYS A 60 7.90 3.01 -23.08
CA LYS A 60 7.61 3.21 -24.51
C LYS A 60 6.78 4.46 -24.82
N LEU A 61 6.36 5.20 -23.79
CA LEU A 61 5.57 6.41 -23.99
C LEU A 61 6.42 7.53 -24.62
N PRO A 62 5.81 8.44 -25.39
CA PRO A 62 6.53 9.58 -25.94
C PRO A 62 7.04 10.48 -24.80
N VAL A 63 8.21 11.08 -25.01
CA VAL A 63 8.75 12.10 -24.10
C VAL A 63 7.80 13.30 -24.11
N HIS A 64 7.47 13.80 -22.91
CA HIS A 64 6.62 14.97 -22.78
C HIS A 64 7.29 16.20 -23.42
N PRO A 65 6.59 17.05 -24.20
CA PRO A 65 7.19 18.21 -24.86
C PRO A 65 7.93 19.16 -23.89
N ASP A 66 7.44 19.29 -22.66
CA ASP A 66 8.02 20.14 -21.62
C ASP A 66 9.02 19.43 -20.70
N SER A 67 9.42 18.18 -21.02
CA SER A 67 10.31 17.35 -20.19
C SER A 67 11.57 18.07 -19.74
N ALA A 68 12.27 18.74 -20.66
CA ALA A 68 13.49 19.48 -20.33
C ALA A 68 13.25 20.62 -19.33
N ARG A 69 12.07 21.25 -19.38
CA ARG A 69 11.69 22.34 -18.46
C ARG A 69 11.41 21.79 -17.07
N TYR A 70 10.63 20.71 -16.96
CA TYR A 70 10.35 20.06 -15.68
C TYR A 70 11.61 19.51 -15.01
N VAL A 71 12.48 18.84 -15.77
CA VAL A 71 13.75 18.33 -15.23
C VAL A 71 14.63 19.48 -14.73
N ALA A 72 14.69 20.60 -15.47
CA ALA A 72 15.43 21.79 -15.04
C ALA A 72 14.84 22.43 -13.77
N SER A 73 13.51 22.50 -13.64
CA SER A 73 12.85 23.09 -12.46
C SER A 73 12.97 22.24 -11.21
N ILE A 74 13.04 20.91 -11.36
CA ILE A 74 13.27 19.98 -10.24
C ILE A 74 14.75 20.02 -9.81
N GLY A 75 15.66 20.02 -10.79
CA GLY A 75 17.11 20.10 -10.58
C GLY A 75 17.87 19.07 -11.42
N ALA A 76 18.33 19.44 -12.60
CA ALA A 76 18.97 18.50 -13.53
C ALA A 76 20.29 17.92 -13.00
N ALA A 77 21.02 18.66 -12.17
CA ALA A 77 22.30 18.22 -11.59
C ALA A 77 22.14 17.58 -10.20
N GLU A 78 20.94 17.64 -9.61
CA GLU A 78 20.68 17.10 -8.28
C GLU A 78 20.69 15.56 -8.33
N PRO A 79 21.24 14.91 -7.29
CA PRO A 79 21.22 13.47 -7.19
C PRO A 79 19.79 12.95 -6.94
N LEU A 80 19.48 11.79 -7.50
CA LEU A 80 18.36 10.99 -7.02
C LEU A 80 18.59 10.64 -5.53
N HIS A 81 17.56 10.70 -4.71
CA HIS A 81 17.68 10.42 -3.29
C HIS A 81 16.67 9.34 -2.86
N PRO A 82 17.11 8.12 -2.50
CA PRO A 82 16.23 7.18 -1.82
C PRO A 82 16.01 7.65 -0.38
N ASP A 83 14.82 8.16 -0.08
CA ASP A 83 14.45 8.67 1.25
C ASP A 83 13.86 7.56 2.13
N PHE A 84 14.53 6.41 2.13
CA PHE A 84 14.15 5.20 2.84
C PHE A 84 15.35 4.27 2.98
N GLY A 85 15.29 3.37 3.96
CA GLY A 85 16.35 2.41 4.19
C GLY A 85 16.23 1.73 5.55
N SER A 86 17.35 1.24 6.08
CA SER A 86 17.43 0.55 7.35
C SER A 86 18.08 1.40 8.44
N GLY A 87 17.63 1.22 9.69
CA GLY A 87 18.19 1.90 10.84
C GLY A 87 17.67 3.33 11.01
N LEU A 88 18.58 4.24 11.39
CA LEU A 88 18.26 5.64 11.67
C LEU A 88 19.05 6.56 10.74
N ALA A 89 18.40 7.61 10.25
CA ALA A 89 19.03 8.77 9.64
C ALA A 89 18.90 9.94 10.63
N ASP A 90 20.02 10.60 10.97
CA ASP A 90 20.08 11.70 11.94
C ASP A 90 19.40 11.41 13.29
N GLY A 91 19.44 10.15 13.72
CA GLY A 91 18.87 9.70 15.00
C GLY A 91 17.36 9.41 14.96
N ALA A 92 16.71 9.52 13.80
CA ALA A 92 15.30 9.18 13.60
C ALA A 92 15.14 8.02 12.58
N PRO A 93 14.08 7.20 12.69
CA PRO A 93 13.71 6.28 11.62
C PRO A 93 13.37 7.07 10.35
N PHE A 94 13.67 6.50 9.18
CA PHE A 94 13.42 7.12 7.87
C PHE A 94 12.82 6.11 6.89
N GLY A 95 12.14 6.61 5.86
CA GLY A 95 11.13 5.85 5.10
C GLY A 95 9.79 5.83 5.82
N ILE A 96 8.73 5.43 5.10
CA ILE A 96 7.36 5.45 5.61
C ILE A 96 7.01 4.06 6.18
N PRO A 97 6.67 3.94 7.48
CA PRO A 97 6.31 2.64 8.05
C PRO A 97 4.97 2.15 7.51
N VAL A 98 4.92 0.87 7.16
CA VAL A 98 3.68 0.16 6.79
C VAL A 98 3.29 -0.79 7.92
N THR A 99 2.18 -0.51 8.58
CA THR A 99 1.65 -1.36 9.65
C THR A 99 0.71 -2.40 9.05
N VAL A 100 0.94 -3.67 9.36
CA VAL A 100 0.08 -4.77 8.92
C VAL A 100 -0.52 -5.47 10.14
N PRO A 101 -1.81 -5.22 10.46
CA PRO A 101 -2.44 -5.84 11.61
C PRO A 101 -2.52 -7.37 11.46
N ASP A 102 -2.28 -8.10 12.55
CA ASP A 102 -2.42 -9.56 12.65
C ASP A 102 -3.83 -9.98 13.12
N ALA A 103 -4.60 -9.03 13.63
CA ALA A 103 -5.97 -9.22 14.11
C ALA A 103 -6.90 -8.09 13.61
N PRO A 104 -8.24 -8.31 13.61
CA PRO A 104 -9.19 -7.27 13.27
C PRO A 104 -9.08 -6.04 14.19
N VAL A 105 -8.92 -4.86 13.58
CA VAL A 105 -8.82 -3.58 14.29
C VAL A 105 -10.20 -2.91 14.32
N PRO A 106 -10.69 -2.43 15.48
CA PRO A 106 -11.94 -1.68 15.55
C PRO A 106 -11.84 -0.36 14.77
N GLU A 107 -12.98 0.20 14.36
CA GLU A 107 -12.99 1.50 13.69
C GLU A 107 -12.48 2.59 14.62
N SER A 108 -11.48 3.34 14.15
CA SER A 108 -10.82 4.43 14.87
C SER A 108 -11.56 5.73 14.61
N LYS A 109 -11.67 6.57 15.65
CA LYS A 109 -12.15 7.94 15.47
C LYS A 109 -11.00 8.79 14.93
N VAL A 110 -11.21 9.48 13.81
CA VAL A 110 -10.21 10.40 13.27
C VAL A 110 -10.81 11.79 13.12
N THR A 111 -10.06 12.82 13.54
CA THR A 111 -10.38 14.22 13.29
C THR A 111 -9.33 14.84 12.38
N PHE A 112 -9.72 15.85 11.59
CA PHE A 112 -8.90 16.38 10.51
C PHE A 112 -8.82 17.90 10.52
N ASP A 113 -7.65 18.45 10.16
CA ASP A 113 -7.49 19.85 9.78
C ASP A 113 -8.18 20.14 8.43
N PHE A 114 -7.99 19.24 7.46
CA PHE A 114 -8.57 19.27 6.11
C PHE A 114 -9.79 18.32 5.99
N ALA A 115 -10.78 18.54 6.86
CA ALA A 115 -11.92 17.63 7.01
C ALA A 115 -12.84 17.51 5.79
N GLU A 116 -12.91 18.53 4.92
CA GLU A 116 -13.78 18.51 3.73
C GLU A 116 -13.17 17.77 2.53
N GLU A 117 -11.88 17.43 2.60
CA GLU A 117 -11.18 16.64 1.59
C GLU A 117 -10.72 15.27 2.13
N SER A 118 -11.15 14.92 3.34
CA SER A 118 -10.80 13.66 4.02
C SER A 118 -11.99 12.74 4.15
N ASP A 119 -11.75 11.42 4.14
CA ASP A 119 -12.84 10.47 4.43
C ASP A 119 -13.21 10.59 5.92
N LYS A 120 -14.50 10.65 6.23
CA LYS A 120 -14.99 10.96 7.60
C LYS A 120 -15.10 9.72 8.50
N SER A 121 -14.95 8.52 7.95
CA SER A 121 -15.16 7.25 8.64
C SER A 121 -14.47 6.08 7.92
N GLY A 122 -14.39 4.93 8.56
CA GLY A 122 -13.90 3.68 7.97
C GLY A 122 -12.43 3.37 8.24
N TYR A 123 -11.71 4.24 8.96
CA TYR A 123 -10.33 3.97 9.40
C TYR A 123 -10.30 2.89 10.46
N ARG A 124 -9.35 1.97 10.35
CA ARG A 124 -9.08 0.94 11.36
C ARG A 124 -7.58 0.93 11.64
N ILE A 125 -7.15 1.82 12.52
CA ILE A 125 -5.74 2.13 12.74
C ILE A 125 -5.34 1.64 14.15
N PRO A 126 -4.45 0.63 14.25
CA PRO A 126 -3.91 0.21 15.55
C PRO A 126 -3.31 1.38 16.32
N GLN A 127 -3.48 1.42 17.64
CA GLN A 127 -2.92 2.47 18.50
C GLN A 127 -1.39 2.53 18.43
N ASP A 128 -0.75 1.42 18.10
CA ASP A 128 0.70 1.21 17.94
C ASP A 128 1.14 1.24 16.47
N ALA A 129 0.29 1.71 15.54
CA ALA A 129 0.68 1.89 14.15
C ALA A 129 1.92 2.80 14.04
N GLY A 130 2.84 2.40 13.17
CA GLY A 130 4.06 3.16 12.90
C GLY A 130 3.72 4.55 12.36
N ILE A 131 4.48 5.55 12.83
CA ILE A 131 4.41 6.94 12.39
C ILE A 131 5.76 7.28 11.79
N GLU A 132 5.77 7.76 10.55
CA GLU A 132 6.97 8.24 9.88
C GLU A 132 7.73 9.26 10.75
N ASN A 133 9.06 9.14 10.80
CA ASN A 133 9.96 9.93 11.65
C ASN A 133 9.66 9.83 13.17
N GLY A 134 8.71 8.98 13.58
CA GLY A 134 8.26 8.79 14.95
C GLY A 134 7.22 9.83 15.44
N PRO A 135 6.52 9.52 16.54
CA PRO A 135 5.42 10.35 17.06
C PRO A 135 5.83 11.76 17.52
N ALA A 136 7.12 11.96 17.83
CA ALA A 136 7.66 13.24 18.28
C ALA A 136 8.20 14.12 17.14
N SER A 137 8.12 13.65 15.88
CA SER A 137 8.61 14.39 14.71
C SER A 137 7.86 15.72 14.54
N SER A 138 8.61 16.78 14.25
CA SER A 138 8.07 18.07 13.82
C SER A 138 7.80 18.16 12.32
N GLY A 139 8.27 17.19 11.54
CA GLY A 139 8.03 17.08 10.09
C GLY A 139 6.81 16.22 9.79
N ASP A 140 6.87 15.54 8.63
CA ASP A 140 5.84 14.59 8.23
C ASP A 140 5.74 13.42 9.22
N ARG A 141 4.50 12.98 9.38
CA ARG A 141 4.04 11.93 10.31
C ARG A 141 2.98 11.10 9.60
N HIS A 142 3.35 10.53 8.47
CA HIS A 142 2.47 9.62 7.76
C HIS A 142 2.22 8.35 8.60
N VAL A 143 0.98 7.88 8.57
CA VAL A 143 0.57 6.56 9.10
C VAL A 143 -0.05 5.79 7.96
N ILE A 144 0.50 4.62 7.65
CA ILE A 144 -0.03 3.70 6.64
C ILE A 144 -0.35 2.37 7.30
N VAL A 145 -1.59 1.92 7.15
CA VAL A 145 -2.04 0.61 7.60
C VAL A 145 -2.54 -0.20 6.42
N TRP A 146 -1.88 -1.33 6.14
CA TRP A 146 -2.29 -2.28 5.11
C TRP A 146 -3.09 -3.42 5.73
N ASP A 147 -4.42 -3.30 5.68
CA ASP A 147 -5.35 -4.30 6.17
C ASP A 147 -5.57 -5.36 5.09
N ARG A 148 -4.80 -6.44 5.16
CA ARG A 148 -4.85 -7.54 4.19
C ARG A 148 -6.16 -8.33 4.23
N ALA A 149 -6.88 -8.32 5.34
CA ALA A 149 -8.15 -9.04 5.48
C ALA A 149 -9.28 -8.32 4.75
N LEU A 150 -9.40 -7.00 4.95
CA LEU A 150 -10.38 -6.17 4.24
C LEU A 150 -9.90 -5.73 2.87
N CYS A 151 -8.61 -5.86 2.60
CA CYS A 151 -7.89 -5.35 1.45
C CYS A 151 -8.04 -3.84 1.25
N LYS A 152 -7.67 -3.11 2.30
CA LYS A 152 -7.71 -1.66 2.35
C LYS A 152 -6.37 -1.08 2.79
N SER A 153 -6.10 0.14 2.35
CA SER A 153 -5.08 1.01 2.93
C SER A 153 -5.78 2.12 3.72
N TYR A 154 -5.39 2.31 4.98
CA TYR A 154 -5.79 3.46 5.79
C TYR A 154 -4.59 4.39 5.91
N GLU A 155 -4.71 5.61 5.39
CA GLU A 155 -3.58 6.52 5.27
C GLU A 155 -3.91 7.88 5.87
N LEU A 156 -3.04 8.34 6.77
CA LEU A 156 -3.15 9.66 7.42
C LEU A 156 -1.87 10.46 7.20
N TRP A 157 -2.00 11.76 6.98
CA TRP A 157 -0.87 12.70 7.03
C TRP A 157 -0.90 13.54 8.31
N ASN A 158 0.28 13.95 8.77
CA ASN A 158 0.48 14.79 9.97
C ASN A 158 -0.12 14.16 11.26
N ALA A 159 -0.21 12.83 11.32
CA ALA A 159 -0.98 12.10 12.32
C ALA A 159 -0.43 12.23 13.75
N LYS A 160 -1.34 12.21 14.73
CA LYS A 160 -1.07 12.27 16.17
C LYS A 160 -2.06 11.34 16.89
N PRO A 161 -1.60 10.37 17.69
CA PRO A 161 -2.50 9.55 18.50
C PRO A 161 -3.08 10.39 19.66
N GLU A 162 -4.40 10.30 19.90
CA GLU A 162 -5.09 11.00 20.99
C GLU A 162 -5.49 10.09 22.16
N GLY A 163 -5.19 8.79 22.04
CA GLY A 163 -5.62 7.76 22.99
C GLY A 163 -7.05 7.27 22.74
N GLY A 164 -7.44 6.15 23.36
CA GLY A 164 -8.82 5.64 23.27
C GLY A 164 -9.28 5.26 21.86
N ASN A 165 -8.38 4.74 21.01
CA ASN A 165 -8.63 4.44 19.59
C ASN A 165 -9.03 5.69 18.76
N ALA A 166 -8.43 6.83 19.10
CA ALA A 166 -8.62 8.09 18.40
C ALA A 166 -7.30 8.69 17.90
N TRP A 167 -7.41 9.39 16.77
CA TRP A 167 -6.32 10.06 16.08
C TRP A 167 -6.76 11.46 15.64
N HIS A 168 -5.81 12.38 15.62
CA HIS A 168 -5.92 13.64 14.91
C HIS A 168 -4.90 13.66 13.78
N ALA A 169 -5.30 14.14 12.61
CA ALA A 169 -4.47 14.17 11.42
C ALA A 169 -4.69 15.47 10.65
N GLY A 170 -3.77 15.82 9.76
CA GLY A 170 -4.02 16.92 8.83
C GLY A 170 -5.11 16.50 7.83
N SER A 171 -4.88 15.39 7.14
CA SER A 171 -5.78 14.80 6.16
C SER A 171 -5.71 13.28 6.22
N GLY A 172 -6.68 12.60 5.58
CA GLY A 172 -6.68 11.15 5.50
C GLY A 172 -7.63 10.58 4.46
N ALA A 173 -7.32 9.36 4.02
CA ALA A 173 -8.11 8.62 3.06
C ALA A 173 -8.12 7.11 3.35
N VAL A 174 -9.20 6.45 2.95
CA VAL A 174 -9.35 5.00 2.98
C VAL A 174 -9.44 4.49 1.54
N PHE A 175 -8.46 3.69 1.13
CA PHE A 175 -8.40 3.13 -0.21
C PHE A 175 -8.83 1.66 -0.21
N ASP A 176 -9.74 1.30 -1.13
CA ASP A 176 -10.02 -0.10 -1.46
C ASP A 176 -9.00 -0.58 -2.50
N LEU A 177 -8.10 -1.47 -2.09
CA LEU A 177 -7.00 -1.94 -2.94
C LEU A 177 -7.48 -2.94 -4.02
N ARG A 178 -8.77 -3.31 -4.00
CA ARG A 178 -9.45 -4.07 -5.06
C ARG A 178 -10.17 -3.19 -6.07
N SER A 179 -9.97 -1.88 -6.02
CA SER A 179 -10.66 -0.91 -6.88
C SER A 179 -9.69 0.05 -7.54
N ASN A 180 -9.99 0.40 -8.79
CA ASN A 180 -9.34 1.52 -9.48
C ASN A 180 -10.11 2.83 -9.30
N THR A 181 -11.12 2.91 -8.43
CA THR A 181 -11.86 4.18 -8.22
C THR A 181 -10.91 5.23 -7.63
N LEU A 182 -10.80 6.38 -8.28
CA LEU A 182 -10.02 7.51 -7.77
C LEU A 182 -10.85 8.32 -6.76
N ARG A 183 -10.17 9.09 -5.90
CA ARG A 183 -10.83 10.10 -5.04
C ARG A 183 -11.56 11.14 -5.89
N PRO A 184 -12.54 11.88 -5.34
CA PRO A 184 -13.13 13.01 -6.04
C PRO A 184 -12.06 13.97 -6.57
N ASP A 185 -12.29 14.55 -7.74
CA ASP A 185 -11.36 15.54 -8.29
C ASP A 185 -11.33 16.78 -7.38
N GLY A 186 -10.13 17.27 -7.08
CA GLY A 186 -9.87 18.34 -6.12
C GLY A 186 -9.73 17.88 -4.66
N TRP A 187 -9.75 16.58 -4.35
CA TRP A 187 -9.56 16.11 -2.97
C TRP A 187 -8.14 15.60 -2.73
N THR A 188 -7.48 16.13 -1.70
CA THR A 188 -6.24 15.56 -1.18
C THR A 188 -6.45 14.19 -0.49
N SER A 189 -5.36 13.59 0.00
CA SER A 189 -5.34 12.40 0.85
C SER A 189 -4.24 12.55 1.90
N ALA A 190 -3.66 11.46 2.38
CA ALA A 190 -2.35 11.55 3.06
C ALA A 190 -1.22 11.95 2.08
N ASP A 191 -1.45 11.77 0.78
CA ASP A 191 -0.60 12.21 -0.31
C ASP A 191 -1.08 13.57 -0.85
N ALA A 192 -0.16 14.50 -1.10
CA ALA A 192 -0.55 15.83 -1.57
C ALA A 192 -1.24 15.81 -2.96
N ALA A 193 -0.92 14.85 -3.82
CA ALA A 193 -1.57 14.64 -5.11
C ALA A 193 -2.93 13.90 -5.02
N GLY A 194 -3.39 13.55 -3.81
CA GLY A 194 -4.66 12.86 -3.59
C GLY A 194 -4.63 11.36 -3.95
N LEU A 195 -3.44 10.78 -4.10
CA LEU A 195 -3.26 9.36 -4.41
C LEU A 195 -3.13 8.52 -3.13
N ALA A 196 -3.12 7.19 -3.28
CA ALA A 196 -2.67 6.31 -2.21
C ALA A 196 -1.14 6.29 -2.16
N ILE A 197 -0.55 6.39 -0.97
CA ILE A 197 0.90 6.31 -0.76
C ILE A 197 1.36 4.86 -0.86
N LEU A 198 0.66 3.92 -0.21
CA LEU A 198 1.10 2.52 -0.10
C LEU A 198 1.49 1.88 -1.45
N PRO A 199 0.72 2.05 -2.55
CA PRO A 199 1.08 1.42 -3.83
C PRO A 199 2.25 2.12 -4.54
N GLY A 200 2.66 3.31 -4.08
CA GLY A 200 3.76 4.08 -4.64
C GLY A 200 5.07 3.96 -3.83
N LEU A 201 5.10 3.22 -2.72
CA LEU A 201 6.33 3.02 -1.95
C LEU A 201 7.20 1.94 -2.59
N ALA A 202 8.50 2.19 -2.74
CA ALA A 202 9.45 1.08 -2.93
C ALA A 202 9.43 0.18 -1.69
N ARG A 203 9.15 -1.12 -1.85
CA ARG A 203 9.10 -2.07 -0.72
C ARG A 203 10.27 -3.03 -0.72
N TYR A 204 10.71 -3.41 0.49
CA TYR A 204 11.91 -4.23 0.67
C TYR A 204 11.72 -5.62 0.06
N ASP A 205 10.58 -6.27 0.32
CA ASP A 205 10.34 -7.64 -0.16
C ASP A 205 10.38 -7.72 -1.70
N GLU A 206 9.89 -6.69 -2.38
CA GLU A 206 9.96 -6.55 -3.84
C GLU A 206 11.40 -6.38 -4.33
N ALA A 207 12.13 -5.44 -3.73
CA ALA A 207 13.53 -5.19 -4.09
C ALA A 207 14.44 -6.39 -3.78
N ALA A 208 14.22 -7.07 -2.66
CA ALA A 208 14.93 -8.29 -2.27
C ALA A 208 14.62 -9.45 -3.22
N SER A 209 13.41 -9.51 -3.79
CA SER A 209 13.06 -10.45 -4.86
C SER A 209 13.63 -10.04 -6.24
N GLY A 210 14.23 -8.85 -6.34
CA GLY A 210 14.86 -8.32 -7.54
C GLY A 210 13.91 -7.61 -8.49
N ARG A 211 12.67 -7.32 -8.10
CA ARG A 211 11.69 -6.65 -8.96
C ARG A 211 10.66 -5.86 -8.16
N ILE A 212 10.57 -4.57 -8.46
CA ILE A 212 9.44 -3.72 -8.12
C ILE A 212 8.62 -3.55 -9.41
N ASP A 213 7.33 -3.84 -9.37
CA ASP A 213 6.47 -3.90 -10.56
C ASP A 213 5.43 -2.78 -10.67
N HIS A 214 5.73 -1.66 -10.04
CA HIS A 214 4.93 -0.45 -10.06
C HIS A 214 5.81 0.80 -10.07
N ALA A 215 5.16 1.95 -10.27
CA ALA A 215 5.78 3.26 -10.21
C ALA A 215 6.01 3.71 -8.77
N ILE A 216 7.00 4.57 -8.57
CA ILE A 216 7.43 5.01 -7.24
C ILE A 216 7.02 6.48 -7.03
N ARG A 217 6.54 6.84 -5.83
CA ARG A 217 6.32 8.25 -5.46
C ARG A 217 7.62 9.02 -5.50
N ILE A 218 7.56 10.25 -6.01
CA ILE A 218 8.69 11.18 -5.94
C ILE A 218 8.20 12.57 -5.53
N THR A 219 9.03 13.26 -4.77
CA THR A 219 8.80 14.67 -4.41
C THR A 219 9.62 15.61 -5.29
N VAL A 220 9.13 16.85 -5.42
CA VAL A 220 9.76 17.91 -6.19
C VAL A 220 9.80 19.20 -5.36
N PRO A 221 10.78 20.11 -5.56
CA PRO A 221 10.88 21.34 -4.76
C PRO A 221 9.67 22.25 -4.87
N ARG A 222 9.08 22.30 -6.07
CA ARG A 222 7.90 23.11 -6.39
C ARG A 222 7.11 22.42 -7.48
N SER A 223 5.79 22.48 -7.37
CA SER A 223 4.82 22.03 -8.36
C SER A 223 3.95 23.18 -8.86
N ASP A 224 3.32 22.99 -10.01
CA ASP A 224 2.30 23.89 -10.55
C ASP A 224 0.98 23.79 -9.76
N GLN A 225 0.11 24.80 -9.88
CA GLN A 225 -1.28 24.76 -9.40
C GLN A 225 -2.20 23.95 -10.32
N SER A 226 -1.72 22.81 -10.77
CA SER A 226 -2.47 21.87 -11.59
C SER A 226 -2.05 20.43 -11.30
N HIS A 227 -2.89 19.51 -11.74
CA HIS A 227 -2.64 18.08 -11.67
C HIS A 227 -3.03 17.40 -12.97
N LEU A 228 -2.31 16.32 -13.28
CA LEU A 228 -2.59 15.42 -14.39
C LEU A 228 -3.17 14.12 -13.84
N TRP A 229 -4.01 13.45 -14.61
CA TRP A 229 -4.40 12.09 -14.29
C TRP A 229 -3.14 11.22 -14.07
N PRO A 230 -3.09 10.40 -13.01
CA PRO A 230 -4.19 10.01 -12.12
C PRO A 230 -4.33 10.85 -10.85
N ALA A 231 -3.49 11.87 -10.63
CA ALA A 231 -3.59 12.74 -9.47
C ALA A 231 -4.96 13.43 -9.42
N ARG A 232 -5.40 13.72 -8.20
CA ARG A 232 -6.71 14.33 -7.88
C ARG A 232 -6.58 15.68 -7.21
N HIS A 233 -5.36 16.08 -6.87
CA HIS A 233 -5.11 17.31 -6.14
C HIS A 233 -3.75 17.88 -6.52
N GLN A 234 -3.55 19.16 -6.21
CA GLN A 234 -2.33 19.92 -6.50
C GLN A 234 -1.77 20.52 -5.21
N ALA A 235 -0.47 20.78 -5.15
CA ALA A 235 0.15 21.45 -3.99
C ALA A 235 0.94 22.70 -4.36
N GLY A 236 0.74 23.24 -5.56
CA GLY A 236 1.50 24.36 -6.09
C GLY A 236 1.26 25.64 -5.31
N SER A 237 2.35 26.37 -5.04
CA SER A 237 2.27 27.71 -4.43
C SER A 237 2.00 28.82 -5.45
N ALA A 238 2.16 28.54 -6.74
CA ALA A 238 1.88 29.46 -7.84
C ALA A 238 1.46 28.71 -9.10
N ALA A 239 0.59 29.33 -9.91
CA ALA A 239 0.28 28.89 -11.26
C ALA A 239 1.46 29.21 -12.19
N ASP A 240 2.32 28.24 -12.39
CA ASP A 240 3.53 28.32 -13.21
C ASP A 240 3.66 27.02 -14.02
N PRO A 241 3.26 27.02 -15.31
CA PRO A 241 3.30 25.83 -16.15
C PRO A 241 4.73 25.36 -16.46
N SER A 242 5.76 26.07 -16.00
CA SER A 242 7.14 25.59 -16.02
C SER A 242 7.46 24.57 -14.93
N LEU A 243 6.63 24.51 -13.89
CA LEU A 243 6.76 23.55 -12.79
C LEU A 243 6.04 22.25 -13.11
N PRO A 244 6.51 21.11 -12.58
CA PRO A 244 5.82 19.84 -12.75
C PRO A 244 4.43 19.89 -12.08
N PRO A 245 3.35 19.50 -12.78
CA PRO A 245 2.06 19.27 -12.13
C PRO A 245 2.10 18.00 -11.29
N MET A 246 1.24 17.91 -10.27
CA MET A 246 1.02 16.65 -9.57
C MET A 246 0.52 15.58 -10.56
N GLY A 247 0.93 14.32 -10.36
CA GLY A 247 0.62 13.23 -11.28
C GLY A 247 1.54 13.12 -12.50
N LEU A 248 2.46 14.08 -12.72
CA LEU A 248 3.44 13.99 -13.80
C LEU A 248 4.27 12.70 -13.69
N ARG A 249 4.43 12.00 -14.82
CA ARG A 249 5.28 10.81 -14.93
C ARG A 249 6.69 11.17 -15.32
N LEU A 250 7.65 10.78 -14.48
CA LEU A 250 9.09 10.85 -14.75
C LEU A 250 9.61 9.43 -14.96
N ARG A 251 10.48 9.18 -15.95
CA ARG A 251 11.14 7.88 -16.10
C ARG A 251 12.65 8.05 -16.16
N LEU A 252 13.36 7.04 -15.66
CA LEU A 252 14.80 6.91 -15.91
C LEU A 252 15.01 6.55 -17.38
N LYS A 253 15.90 7.25 -18.08
CA LYS A 253 16.15 7.02 -19.50
C LYS A 253 16.67 5.60 -19.74
N SER A 254 16.26 5.01 -20.86
CA SER A 254 16.71 3.68 -21.27
C SER A 254 18.23 3.59 -21.51
N SER A 255 18.88 4.72 -21.81
CA SER A 255 20.32 4.82 -22.04
C SER A 255 21.16 4.76 -20.76
N VAL A 256 20.55 4.89 -19.58
CA VAL A 256 21.25 4.83 -18.31
C VAL A 256 21.67 3.39 -18.04
N ASP A 257 22.95 3.16 -17.80
CA ASP A 257 23.43 1.83 -17.44
C ASP A 257 23.17 1.53 -15.96
N THR A 258 22.49 0.42 -15.71
CA THR A 258 22.10 -0.07 -14.38
C THR A 258 22.71 -1.46 -14.11
N SER A 259 23.56 -1.95 -15.01
CA SER A 259 24.12 -3.30 -14.95
C SER A 259 24.94 -3.55 -13.69
N GLU A 260 25.73 -2.55 -13.30
CA GLU A 260 26.64 -2.54 -12.15
C GLU A 260 25.95 -2.21 -10.81
N LEU A 261 24.65 -1.89 -10.80
CA LEU A 261 23.92 -1.69 -9.55
C LEU A 261 23.74 -3.02 -8.82
N ALA A 262 23.93 -2.98 -7.50
CA ALA A 262 23.64 -4.10 -6.62
C ALA A 262 22.12 -4.41 -6.57
N PRO A 263 21.71 -5.63 -6.16
CA PRO A 263 20.35 -6.13 -6.39
C PRO A 263 19.19 -5.20 -5.98
N GLN A 264 19.24 -4.63 -4.77
CA GLN A 264 18.15 -3.79 -4.27
C GLN A 264 18.06 -2.45 -5.03
N ALA A 265 19.20 -1.79 -5.25
CA ALA A 265 19.27 -0.57 -6.04
C ALA A 265 18.88 -0.80 -7.51
N LYS A 266 19.31 -1.94 -8.07
CA LYS A 266 18.94 -2.33 -9.43
C LYS A 266 17.45 -2.54 -9.58
N ALA A 267 16.79 -3.18 -8.62
CA ALA A 267 15.33 -3.34 -8.64
C ALA A 267 14.60 -1.99 -8.68
N VAL A 268 15.06 -1.00 -7.89
CA VAL A 268 14.53 0.37 -7.90
C VAL A 268 14.79 1.05 -9.26
N ALA A 269 16.03 1.02 -9.76
CA ALA A 269 16.38 1.67 -11.03
C ALA A 269 15.64 1.08 -12.24
N GLU A 270 15.46 -0.25 -12.28
CA GLU A 270 14.67 -0.91 -13.32
C GLU A 270 13.17 -0.58 -13.23
N ALA A 271 12.63 -0.41 -12.03
CA ALA A 271 11.26 0.09 -11.86
C ALA A 271 11.11 1.53 -12.37
N LEU A 272 12.08 2.40 -12.09
CA LEU A 272 12.10 3.79 -12.61
C LEU A 272 12.24 3.85 -14.14
N LYS A 273 12.90 2.87 -14.78
CA LYS A 273 12.90 2.75 -16.25
C LYS A 273 11.55 2.32 -16.77
N ARG A 274 10.99 1.27 -16.18
CA ARG A 274 9.81 0.58 -16.72
C ARG A 274 8.49 1.27 -16.38
N TYR A 275 8.28 1.62 -15.12
CA TYR A 275 7.04 2.19 -14.59
C TYR A 275 7.18 3.68 -14.24
N GLY A 276 8.42 4.14 -14.06
CA GLY A 276 8.72 5.53 -13.73
C GLY A 276 8.41 5.88 -12.28
N ALA A 277 8.40 7.17 -12.03
CA ALA A 277 7.98 7.80 -10.80
C ALA A 277 6.80 8.74 -11.07
N ILE A 278 5.98 8.96 -10.05
CA ILE A 278 4.85 9.90 -10.08
C ILE A 278 5.14 11.05 -9.13
N VAL A 279 5.12 12.27 -9.65
CA VAL A 279 5.20 13.49 -8.83
C VAL A 279 3.96 13.53 -7.94
N ALA A 280 4.16 13.36 -6.64
CA ALA A 280 3.06 13.14 -5.70
C ALA A 280 3.08 14.12 -4.51
N ASP A 281 4.19 14.84 -4.33
CA ASP A 281 4.34 15.82 -3.26
C ASP A 281 5.33 16.94 -3.59
N ASN A 282 5.24 18.01 -2.81
CA ASN A 282 6.32 18.96 -2.68
C ASN A 282 7.29 18.50 -1.59
N GLY A 283 8.57 18.56 -1.88
CA GLY A 283 9.63 18.12 -0.96
C GLY A 283 10.99 18.42 -1.54
N SER A 284 12.00 17.65 -1.16
CA SER A 284 13.35 17.81 -1.71
C SER A 284 13.44 17.30 -3.15
N ALA A 285 14.42 17.80 -3.92
CA ALA A 285 14.58 17.42 -5.32
C ALA A 285 14.92 15.94 -5.48
N TRP A 286 14.11 15.20 -6.24
CA TRP A 286 14.32 13.80 -6.60
C TRP A 286 14.30 12.81 -5.43
N PHE A 287 13.51 13.08 -4.40
CA PHE A 287 13.37 12.17 -3.26
C PHE A 287 12.32 11.09 -3.56
N LEU A 288 12.75 9.84 -3.62
CA LEU A 288 11.89 8.68 -3.77
C LEU A 288 11.39 8.21 -2.41
N SER A 289 10.10 7.93 -2.30
CA SER A 289 9.53 7.34 -1.09
C SER A 289 9.61 5.81 -1.13
N GLY A 290 9.92 5.23 0.02
CA GLY A 290 9.91 3.78 0.21
C GLY A 290 9.51 3.42 1.63
N GLU A 291 9.24 2.13 1.84
CA GLU A 291 8.86 1.66 3.16
C GLU A 291 10.06 1.66 4.13
N GLN A 292 9.80 1.99 5.38
CA GLN A 292 10.76 1.80 6.46
C GLN A 292 10.95 0.30 6.71
N ASN A 293 12.15 -0.25 6.48
CA ASN A 293 12.43 -1.66 6.68
C ASN A 293 13.90 -1.92 7.05
N SER A 294 14.14 -2.74 8.08
CA SER A 294 15.50 -3.06 8.53
C SER A 294 16.28 -3.96 7.56
N GLY A 295 15.62 -4.56 6.57
CA GLY A 295 16.24 -5.41 5.56
C GLY A 295 16.97 -4.64 4.45
N TRP A 296 16.70 -3.34 4.29
CA TRP A 296 17.37 -2.51 3.29
C TRP A 296 18.89 -2.46 3.51
N ASP A 297 19.63 -2.61 2.43
CA ASP A 297 21.08 -2.39 2.38
C ASP A 297 21.33 -0.95 1.94
N ASN A 298 21.63 -0.09 2.91
CA ASN A 298 21.83 1.35 2.67
C ASN A 298 23.01 1.62 1.72
N ALA A 299 24.03 0.77 1.68
CA ALA A 299 25.16 0.96 0.76
C ALA A 299 24.73 0.71 -0.69
N GLN A 300 23.82 -0.23 -0.92
CA GLN A 300 23.22 -0.41 -2.25
C GLN A 300 22.34 0.78 -2.60
N LEU A 301 21.44 1.19 -1.70
CA LEU A 301 20.55 2.33 -1.94
C LEU A 301 21.34 3.61 -2.22
N ASP A 302 22.43 3.88 -1.49
CA ASP A 302 23.29 5.04 -1.71
C ASP A 302 23.88 5.11 -3.12
N ALA A 303 24.07 3.97 -3.80
CA ALA A 303 24.55 3.96 -5.19
C ALA A 303 23.56 4.66 -6.16
N LEU A 304 22.26 4.70 -5.82
CA LEU A 304 21.25 5.44 -6.59
C LEU A 304 21.54 6.94 -6.65
N LYS A 305 22.24 7.50 -5.66
CA LYS A 305 22.65 8.92 -5.62
C LYS A 305 23.67 9.29 -6.72
N GLY A 306 24.24 8.28 -7.38
CA GLY A 306 25.04 8.46 -8.59
C GLY A 306 24.21 8.92 -9.80
N LEU A 307 22.92 8.58 -9.84
CA LEU A 307 21.99 9.04 -10.87
C LEU A 307 21.61 10.50 -10.61
N LYS A 308 21.50 11.28 -11.68
CA LYS A 308 21.15 12.72 -11.64
C LYS A 308 19.79 12.97 -12.27
N GLY A 309 19.18 14.11 -11.94
CA GLY A 309 17.95 14.55 -12.61
C GLY A 309 18.04 14.54 -14.14
N SER A 310 19.23 14.83 -14.71
CA SER A 310 19.49 14.77 -16.15
C SER A 310 19.37 13.37 -16.76
N ASP A 311 19.39 12.31 -15.95
CA ASP A 311 19.17 10.93 -16.37
C ASP A 311 17.68 10.60 -16.51
N PHE A 312 16.80 11.50 -16.07
CA PHE A 312 15.36 11.37 -16.16
C PHE A 312 14.77 12.21 -17.30
N GLU A 313 13.55 11.86 -17.67
CA GLU A 313 12.71 12.63 -18.57
C GLU A 313 11.24 12.47 -18.16
N ALA A 314 10.45 13.51 -18.36
CA ALA A 314 9.00 13.39 -18.26
C ALA A 314 8.43 12.71 -19.51
N VAL A 315 7.37 11.94 -19.33
CA VAL A 315 6.65 11.25 -20.42
C VAL A 315 5.20 11.68 -20.47
N ASP A 316 4.63 11.69 -21.67
CA ASP A 316 3.20 11.91 -21.85
C ASP A 316 2.45 10.60 -21.55
N ALA A 317 1.75 10.59 -20.43
CA ALA A 317 0.96 9.47 -19.92
C ALA A 317 -0.54 9.56 -20.25
N SER A 318 -0.96 10.57 -21.02
CA SER A 318 -2.38 10.80 -21.32
C SER A 318 -3.06 9.60 -22.00
N THR A 319 -2.32 8.84 -22.81
CA THR A 319 -2.85 7.66 -23.52
C THR A 319 -3.15 6.47 -22.59
N LEU A 320 -2.65 6.48 -21.36
CA LEU A 320 -2.94 5.44 -20.38
C LEU A 320 -4.35 5.61 -19.78
N GLN A 321 -4.89 6.82 -19.75
CA GLN A 321 -6.15 7.12 -19.10
C GLN A 321 -7.33 6.48 -19.84
N GLN A 322 -7.99 5.50 -19.22
CA GLN A 322 -9.23 4.93 -19.76
C GLN A 322 -10.46 5.81 -19.44
N SER A 323 -10.48 6.42 -18.25
CA SER A 323 -11.56 7.28 -17.76
C SER A 323 -11.00 8.29 -16.75
N PRO A 324 -11.54 9.52 -16.67
CA PRO A 324 -11.07 10.53 -15.74
C PRO A 324 -11.15 10.17 -14.26
N ASP A 325 -12.12 9.34 -13.86
CA ASP A 325 -12.38 9.00 -12.46
C ASP A 325 -11.93 7.57 -12.09
N SER A 326 -11.19 6.92 -12.97
CA SER A 326 -10.63 5.59 -12.75
C SER A 326 -9.12 5.61 -12.92
N GLY A 327 -8.43 4.94 -12.01
CA GLY A 327 -7.02 4.61 -12.06
C GLY A 327 -6.70 3.42 -12.97
N ALA A 328 -7.68 2.85 -13.67
CA ALA A 328 -7.44 1.80 -14.66
C ALA A 328 -6.67 2.38 -15.85
N ALA A 329 -5.57 1.74 -16.20
CA ALA A 329 -4.67 2.15 -17.27
C ALA A 329 -4.77 1.21 -18.47
N THR A 330 -4.73 1.77 -19.67
CA THR A 330 -4.61 0.98 -20.90
C THR A 330 -3.23 0.32 -20.95
N SER A 331 -3.17 -0.97 -21.27
CA SER A 331 -1.87 -1.62 -21.53
C SER A 331 -1.24 -1.02 -22.81
N PRO A 332 0.02 -0.56 -22.78
CA PRO A 332 0.69 -0.08 -23.99
C PRO A 332 0.93 -1.24 -24.96
N GLY A 333 0.02 -1.45 -25.92
CA GLY A 333 0.14 -2.48 -26.96
C GLY A 333 -1.12 -3.27 -27.31
N GLY A 334 -2.31 -2.72 -27.05
CA GLY A 334 -3.56 -3.18 -27.70
C GLY A 334 -3.76 -2.55 -29.06
#